data_AF-A0A374UZQ2-F1
#
_entry.id   AF-A0A374UZQ2-F1
#
_cell.length_a   1.000
_cell.length_b   1.000
_cell.length_c   1.000
_cell.angle_alpha   90.00
_cell.angle_beta   90.00
_cell.angle_gamma   90.00
#
_symmetry.space_group_name_H-M   'P 1'
#
loop_
_entity.id
_entity.type
_entity.pdbx_description
1 polymer ?
#
loop_
_entity_poly.entity_id
_entity_poly.type
_entity_poly.pdbx_seq_one_letter_code
_entity_poly.pdbx_strand_id
1 'polypeptide(L)'
;MTVTGTSNKTRLPGIIKRLLIGCFPAFGICMSACPQERCDVKQDIYRLQQGYELCVSLSPDSIRRFTLKHGDETRLIEEEPIECTQADKYALRYSGIDFEKYFVLDRWESQYNVRLYLYEKSTGKNLFKNKLYYESDYDTTSDLLLYRDADDKTNPDGNLTLLDLQTLSETKIDIRRFIPKGESPVYYQANFEISRVSGDSVYITYHTDEPVSHPFLLYKRGRTEVTENK
;
A
#
# COMPACT_ATOMS: atom_id res chain seq x y z
N MET A 1 40.05 -52.52 -6.05
CA MET A 1 41.01 -51.54 -5.51
C MET A 1 40.66 -50.23 -6.21
N THR A 2 40.20 -49.17 -5.56
CA THR A 2 40.84 -48.40 -4.47
C THR A 2 39.75 -47.69 -3.64
N VAL A 3 40.12 -47.30 -2.42
CA VAL A 3 39.30 -46.78 -1.31
C VAL A 3 38.94 -45.29 -1.45
N THR A 4 37.72 -44.91 -1.01
CA THR A 4 37.36 -43.70 -0.21
C THR A 4 35.91 -43.91 0.28
N GLY A 5 35.48 -43.73 1.53
CA GLY A 5 36.03 -43.00 2.68
C GLY A 5 35.00 -41.96 3.16
N THR A 6 33.99 -42.39 3.91
CA THR A 6 32.85 -41.60 4.41
C THR A 6 33.05 -41.02 5.81
N SER A 7 32.52 -39.80 6.01
CA SER A 7 31.71 -39.35 7.17
C SER A 7 32.35 -38.89 8.50
N ASN A 8 31.85 -37.72 8.92
CA ASN A 8 31.46 -37.27 10.27
C ASN A 8 32.48 -36.74 11.31
N LYS A 9 32.31 -35.43 11.58
CA LYS A 9 31.89 -34.81 12.85
C LYS A 9 32.76 -34.95 14.13
N THR A 10 33.26 -33.77 14.52
CA THR A 10 33.26 -33.13 15.86
C THR A 10 34.33 -33.43 16.92
N ARG A 11 34.76 -32.29 17.51
CA ARG A 11 35.13 -31.98 18.91
C ARG A 11 36.58 -32.11 19.35
N LEU A 12 37.04 -31.06 20.04
CA LEU A 12 37.59 -31.00 21.42
C LEU A 12 38.08 -29.54 21.70
N PRO A 13 38.49 -29.14 22.93
CA PRO A 13 37.92 -29.33 24.29
C PRO A 13 37.77 -27.98 25.06
N GLY A 14 37.05 -27.95 26.19
CA GLY A 14 37.66 -27.80 27.52
C GLY A 14 37.62 -26.36 28.04
N ILE A 15 36.88 -26.04 29.11
CA ILE A 15 37.40 -25.96 30.48
C ILE A 15 36.26 -26.12 31.51
N ILE A 16 36.63 -26.66 32.66
CA ILE A 16 35.87 -27.25 33.74
C ILE A 16 35.83 -26.33 34.99
N LYS A 17 34.84 -26.57 35.87
CA LYS A 17 34.75 -26.35 37.36
C LYS A 17 34.01 -25.10 37.85
N ARG A 18 32.78 -25.24 38.43
CA ARG A 18 32.39 -25.55 39.86
C ARG A 18 32.41 -24.25 40.72
N LEU A 19 31.49 -23.91 41.64
CA LEU A 19 30.48 -24.63 42.42
C LEU A 19 29.56 -23.62 43.18
N LEU A 20 28.25 -23.92 43.25
CA LEU A 20 27.30 -23.89 44.41
C LEU A 20 26.85 -22.61 45.19
N ILE A 21 25.54 -22.67 45.54
CA ILE A 21 24.74 -21.99 46.60
C ILE A 21 24.15 -20.63 46.18
N GLY A 22 22.85 -20.30 46.30
CA GLY A 22 21.67 -20.96 46.88
C GLY A 22 20.48 -19.97 46.90
N CYS A 23 19.27 -20.50 47.06
CA CYS A 23 18.02 -19.84 47.49
C CYS A 23 17.42 -18.66 46.67
N PHE A 24 16.21 -18.89 46.15
CA PHE A 24 15.19 -17.89 45.72
C PHE A 24 15.00 -16.75 46.76
N PRO A 25 14.63 -15.50 46.37
CA PRO A 25 13.28 -15.22 45.87
C PRO A 25 13.09 -14.04 44.86
N ALA A 26 11.85 -13.95 44.39
CA ALA A 26 11.16 -12.79 43.80
C ALA A 26 11.52 -12.38 42.36
N PHE A 27 10.56 -12.65 41.47
CA PHE A 27 10.37 -11.94 40.21
C PHE A 27 10.33 -10.42 40.46
N GLY A 28 11.45 -9.75 40.22
CA GLY A 28 11.53 -8.33 39.97
C GLY A 28 12.14 -8.16 38.58
N ILE A 29 11.32 -8.24 37.53
CA ILE A 29 11.76 -7.76 36.23
C ILE A 29 11.84 -6.26 36.37
N CYS A 30 13.07 -5.77 36.59
CA CYS A 30 13.43 -4.39 36.37
C CYS A 30 13.03 -4.09 34.92
N MET A 31 11.92 -3.39 34.72
CA MET A 31 11.67 -2.71 33.47
C MET A 31 12.81 -1.71 33.35
N SER A 32 13.84 -2.09 32.58
CA SER A 32 14.80 -1.15 32.07
C SER A 32 13.99 -0.15 31.26
N ALA A 33 13.75 1.01 31.88
CA ALA A 33 13.17 2.14 31.22
C ALA A 33 13.99 2.36 29.95
N CYS A 34 13.33 2.20 28.79
CA CYS A 34 13.90 2.68 27.54
C CYS A 34 14.30 4.14 27.78
N PRO A 35 15.52 4.54 27.43
CA PRO A 35 15.97 5.90 27.67
C PRO A 35 14.96 6.83 27.00
N GLN A 36 14.40 7.73 27.82
CA GLN A 36 13.55 8.84 27.41
C GLN A 36 14.42 9.82 26.61
N GLU A 37 14.85 9.41 25.43
CA GLU A 37 15.07 10.35 24.34
C GLU A 37 13.72 11.05 24.15
N ARG A 38 13.71 12.38 24.33
CA ARG A 38 12.57 13.19 23.93
C ARG A 38 12.22 12.76 22.51
N CYS A 39 11.07 12.11 22.35
CA CYS A 39 10.49 11.88 21.04
C CYS A 39 10.15 13.26 20.49
N ASP A 40 11.12 13.89 19.81
CA ASP A 40 10.82 15.00 18.93
C ASP A 40 9.72 14.48 18.00
N VAL A 41 8.56 15.15 18.03
CA VAL A 41 7.42 14.78 17.19
C VAL A 41 7.88 14.92 15.75
N LYS A 42 8.25 13.79 15.13
CA LYS A 42 8.60 13.78 13.71
C LYS A 42 7.33 14.16 12.95
N GLN A 43 7.40 15.27 12.24
CA GLN A 43 6.30 15.79 11.44
C GLN A 43 6.76 15.93 10.00
N ASP A 44 6.11 15.20 9.10
CA ASP A 44 6.27 15.36 7.67
C ASP A 44 5.10 16.21 7.13
N ILE A 45 5.41 17.19 6.28
CA ILE A 45 4.41 18.11 5.70
C ILE A 45 4.42 17.95 4.19
N TYR A 46 3.26 17.58 3.63
CA TYR A 46 3.04 17.44 2.21
C TYR A 46 2.14 18.58 1.73
N ARG A 47 2.67 19.42 0.83
CA ARG A 47 1.88 20.48 0.21
C ARG A 47 1.01 19.88 -0.90
N LEU A 48 -0.27 20.13 -0.83
CA LEU A 48 -1.27 19.65 -1.77
C LEU A 48 -1.77 20.83 -2.63
N GLN A 49 -2.43 20.49 -3.74
CA GLN A 49 -3.08 21.49 -4.59
C GLN A 49 -4.19 22.24 -3.83
N GLN A 50 -4.54 23.44 -4.33
CA GLN A 50 -5.57 24.31 -3.76
C GLN A 50 -5.28 24.76 -2.31
N GLY A 51 -3.99 24.91 -1.95
CA GLY A 51 -3.59 25.46 -0.65
C GLY A 51 -3.79 24.53 0.54
N TYR A 52 -4.04 23.24 0.29
CA TYR A 52 -4.11 22.23 1.35
C TYR A 52 -2.71 21.77 1.77
N GLU A 53 -2.56 21.40 3.04
CA GLU A 53 -1.35 20.77 3.59
C GLU A 53 -1.74 19.51 4.36
N LEU A 54 -1.10 18.39 4.06
CA LEU A 54 -1.20 17.17 4.87
C LEU A 54 0.00 17.11 5.82
N CYS A 55 -0.30 17.11 7.12
CA CYS A 55 0.66 16.91 8.18
C CYS A 55 0.56 15.47 8.70
N VAL A 56 1.64 14.70 8.60
CA VAL A 56 1.75 13.37 9.19
C VAL A 56 2.67 13.49 10.41
N SER A 57 2.12 13.25 11.60
CA SER A 57 2.89 13.30 12.84
C SER A 57 2.84 11.96 13.57
N LEU A 58 3.93 11.67 14.28
CA LEU A 58 4.02 10.52 15.17
C LEU A 58 3.99 11.00 16.61
N SER A 59 2.98 10.60 17.39
CA SER A 59 2.95 10.89 18.81
C SER A 59 3.75 9.86 19.63
N PRO A 60 4.18 10.23 20.86
CA PRO A 60 5.03 9.37 21.71
C PRO A 60 4.40 8.03 22.11
N ASP A 61 3.09 7.92 22.01
CA ASP A 61 2.28 6.73 22.28
C ASP A 61 2.23 5.75 21.08
N SER A 62 3.10 5.94 20.07
CA SER A 62 3.10 5.14 18.83
C SER A 62 1.77 5.26 18.05
N ILE A 63 1.11 6.41 18.15
CA ILE A 63 -0.04 6.74 17.32
C ILE A 63 0.41 7.67 16.20
N ARG A 64 0.07 7.32 14.97
CA ARG A 64 0.24 8.20 13.83
C ARG A 64 -1.02 9.01 13.62
N ARG A 65 -0.85 10.31 13.37
CA ARG A 65 -1.94 11.24 13.09
C ARG A 65 -1.76 11.87 11.71
N PHE A 66 -2.82 11.82 10.92
CA PHE A 66 -2.94 12.52 9.65
C PHE A 66 -3.83 13.74 9.89
N THR A 67 -3.27 14.92 9.71
CA THR A 67 -4.00 16.19 9.88
C THR A 67 -3.99 16.95 8.58
N LEU A 68 -5.17 17.33 8.09
CA LEU A 68 -5.33 18.15 6.91
C LEU A 68 -5.57 19.60 7.31
N LYS A 69 -4.80 20.51 6.72
CA LYS A 69 -4.89 21.96 6.95
C LYS A 69 -5.25 22.68 5.66
N HIS A 70 -6.07 23.72 5.76
CA HIS A 70 -6.41 24.62 4.65
C HIS A 70 -6.68 26.02 5.21
N GLY A 71 -5.83 26.99 4.89
CA GLY A 71 -5.83 28.29 5.57
C GLY A 71 -5.62 28.14 7.07
N ASP A 72 -6.55 28.70 7.86
CA ASP A 72 -6.54 28.61 9.33
C ASP A 72 -7.25 27.35 9.86
N GLU A 73 -7.96 26.61 9.00
CA GLU A 73 -8.66 25.40 9.39
C GLU A 73 -7.70 24.21 9.46
N THR A 74 -7.83 23.41 10.50
CA THR A 74 -7.05 22.20 10.73
C THR A 74 -7.97 21.08 11.19
N ARG A 75 -7.86 19.90 10.58
CA ARG A 75 -8.71 18.73 10.87
C ARG A 75 -7.89 17.45 10.96
N LEU A 76 -8.10 16.68 12.02
CA LEU A 76 -7.63 15.29 12.12
C LEU A 76 -8.48 14.40 11.20
N ILE A 77 -7.84 13.69 10.27
CA ILE A 77 -8.54 12.87 9.26
C ILE A 77 -8.33 11.37 9.46
N GLU A 78 -7.20 10.96 10.04
CA GLU A 78 -6.93 9.56 10.34
C GLU A 78 -5.99 9.44 11.55
N GLU A 79 -6.26 8.46 12.41
CA GLU A 79 -5.35 8.00 13.45
C GLU A 79 -5.17 6.49 13.32
N GLU A 80 -3.92 6.05 13.31
CA GLU A 80 -3.60 4.63 13.26
C GLU A 80 -2.53 4.29 14.30
N PRO A 81 -2.70 3.22 15.09
CA PRO A 81 -1.62 2.70 15.91
C PRO A 81 -0.53 2.14 14.99
N ILE A 82 0.73 2.35 15.35
CA ILE A 82 1.86 1.81 14.60
C ILE A 82 2.63 0.80 15.45
N GLU A 83 2.91 -0.35 14.87
CA GLU A 83 3.93 -1.26 15.40
C GLU A 83 5.27 -0.70 14.95
N CYS A 84 6.03 -0.11 15.89
CA CYS A 84 7.33 0.54 15.62
C CYS A 84 8.37 -0.45 15.06
N THR A 85 8.29 -0.77 13.78
CA THR A 85 9.37 -1.40 13.02
C THR A 85 9.41 -0.81 11.61
N GLN A 86 10.54 -0.14 11.33
CA GLN A 86 10.88 0.62 10.11
C GLN A 86 10.25 2.02 9.97
N ALA A 87 11.06 2.92 9.40
CA ALA A 87 10.67 4.29 9.07
C ALA A 87 9.73 4.23 7.86
N ASP A 88 8.42 4.16 8.12
CA ASP A 88 7.41 4.35 7.08
C ASP A 88 7.77 5.59 6.25
N LYS A 89 7.77 5.42 4.93
CA LYS A 89 7.99 6.51 3.97
C LYS A 89 6.69 6.80 3.26
N TYR A 90 6.39 8.08 3.18
CA TYR A 90 5.19 8.58 2.53
C TYR A 90 5.56 9.35 1.28
N ALA A 91 4.75 9.17 0.24
CA ALA A 91 4.89 9.89 -1.01
C ALA A 91 3.51 10.25 -1.57
N LEU A 92 3.37 11.47 -2.10
CA LEU A 92 2.18 11.83 -2.85
C LEU A 92 2.19 11.08 -4.18
N ARG A 93 1.23 10.17 -4.36
CA ARG A 93 1.01 9.49 -5.64
C ARG A 93 0.19 10.41 -6.55
N TYR A 94 0.45 10.36 -7.86
CA TYR A 94 -0.23 11.18 -8.86
C TYR A 94 -0.11 12.70 -8.63
N SER A 95 0.96 13.16 -7.97
CA SER A 95 1.16 14.59 -7.66
C SER A 95 1.27 15.50 -8.89
N GLY A 96 1.55 14.92 -10.07
CA GLY A 96 1.49 15.61 -11.35
C GLY A 96 0.09 15.77 -11.96
N ILE A 97 -0.94 15.18 -11.34
CA ILE A 97 -2.34 15.25 -11.79
C ILE A 97 -3.12 16.17 -10.84
N ASP A 98 -3.89 17.11 -11.40
CA ASP A 98 -4.66 18.08 -10.62
C ASP A 98 -6.03 17.50 -10.21
N PHE A 99 -6.02 16.71 -9.15
CA PHE A 99 -7.23 16.25 -8.52
C PHE A 99 -7.77 17.31 -7.56
N GLU A 100 -8.77 18.08 -8.00
CA GLU A 100 -9.33 19.18 -7.21
C GLU A 100 -9.87 18.69 -5.85
N LYS A 101 -10.61 17.58 -5.85
CA LYS A 101 -11.40 17.10 -4.69
C LYS A 101 -10.68 16.12 -3.77
N TYR A 102 -9.64 15.44 -4.24
CA TYR A 102 -8.99 14.36 -3.50
C TYR A 102 -7.48 14.37 -3.68
N PHE A 103 -6.77 13.64 -2.83
CA PHE A 103 -5.34 13.38 -2.99
C PHE A 103 -5.06 11.91 -2.71
N VAL A 104 -3.98 11.41 -3.30
CA VAL A 104 -3.54 10.03 -3.14
C VAL A 104 -2.19 10.01 -2.45
N LEU A 105 -2.07 9.15 -1.45
CA LEU A 105 -0.87 9.00 -0.65
C LEU A 105 -0.46 7.53 -0.63
N ASP A 106 0.81 7.27 -0.95
CA ASP A 106 1.42 5.97 -0.74
C ASP A 106 2.14 5.95 0.60
N ARG A 107 2.06 4.80 1.27
CA ARG A 107 2.85 4.45 2.44
C ARG A 107 3.61 3.18 2.17
N TRP A 108 4.93 3.28 2.17
CA TRP A 108 5.81 2.12 2.05
C TRP A 108 6.04 1.55 3.45
N GLU A 109 5.38 0.42 3.74
CA GLU A 109 5.60 -0.36 4.98
C GLU A 109 6.85 -1.23 4.85
N SER A 110 7.18 -1.65 3.63
CA SER A 110 8.42 -2.33 3.27
C SER A 110 8.68 -2.18 1.77
N GLN A 111 9.79 -2.73 1.27
CA GLN A 111 10.09 -2.75 -0.17
C GLN A 111 9.08 -3.55 -1.02
N TYR A 112 8.19 -4.34 -0.41
CA TYR A 112 7.19 -5.16 -1.10
C TYR A 112 5.75 -4.90 -0.63
N ASN A 113 5.56 -4.00 0.32
CA ASN A 113 4.24 -3.70 0.86
C ASN A 113 4.06 -2.19 0.87
N VAL A 114 3.17 -1.75 -0.01
CA VAL A 114 2.78 -0.35 -0.13
C VAL A 114 1.28 -0.30 0.14
N ARG A 115 0.86 0.64 0.99
CA ARG A 115 -0.55 0.99 1.22
C ARG A 115 -0.88 2.26 0.47
N LEU A 116 -2.09 2.34 -0.07
CA LEU A 116 -2.60 3.50 -0.78
C LEU A 116 -3.77 4.07 0.01
N TYR A 117 -3.75 5.38 0.17
CA TYR A 117 -4.83 6.15 0.76
C TYR A 117 -5.38 7.11 -0.30
N LEU A 118 -6.70 7.15 -0.46
CA LEU A 118 -7.40 8.11 -1.31
C LEU A 118 -8.31 8.94 -0.42
N TYR A 119 -7.91 10.18 -0.13
CA TYR A 119 -8.67 11.04 0.77
C TYR A 119 -9.43 12.11 0.00
N GLU A 120 -10.70 12.28 0.33
CA GLU A 120 -11.46 13.47 -0.05
C GLU A 120 -11.00 14.67 0.81
N LYS A 121 -10.55 15.76 0.19
CA LYS A 121 -9.99 16.93 0.91
C LYS A 121 -11.01 17.63 1.80
N SER A 122 -12.26 17.76 1.33
CA SER A 122 -13.30 18.51 2.02
C SER A 122 -13.78 17.81 3.31
N THR A 123 -13.78 16.48 3.33
CA THR A 123 -14.28 15.68 4.47
C THR A 123 -13.14 15.04 5.27
N GLY A 124 -12.01 14.75 4.65
CA GLY A 124 -10.94 13.92 5.20
C GLY A 124 -11.25 12.42 5.10
N LYS A 125 -12.33 12.03 4.42
CA LYS A 125 -12.73 10.62 4.34
C LYS A 125 -11.80 9.83 3.42
N ASN A 126 -11.26 8.73 3.92
CA ASN A 126 -10.55 7.73 3.11
C ASN A 126 -11.55 6.90 2.28
N LEU A 127 -11.59 7.15 0.97
CA LEU A 127 -12.45 6.45 0.01
C LEU A 127 -11.88 5.06 -0.36
N PHE A 128 -10.61 4.80 -0.07
CA PHE A 128 -9.92 3.57 -0.41
C PHE A 128 -9.74 2.59 0.77
N LYS A 129 -10.49 2.81 1.86
CA LYS A 129 -10.45 1.92 3.02
C LYS A 129 -10.89 0.48 2.67
N ASN A 130 -10.20 -0.51 3.24
CA ASN A 130 -10.43 -1.94 3.04
C ASN A 130 -10.33 -2.41 1.58
N LYS A 131 -9.47 -1.77 0.78
CA LYS A 131 -9.18 -2.16 -0.59
C LYS A 131 -7.70 -2.52 -0.72
N LEU A 132 -7.43 -3.48 -1.59
CA LEU A 132 -6.10 -3.94 -1.93
C LEU A 132 -5.83 -3.47 -3.36
N TYR A 133 -4.96 -2.48 -3.52
CA TYR A 133 -4.48 -2.09 -4.84
C TYR A 133 -3.25 -2.92 -5.23
N TYR A 134 -2.98 -2.97 -6.52
CA TYR A 134 -1.86 -3.71 -7.07
C TYR A 134 -0.96 -2.77 -7.86
N GLU A 135 0.29 -2.68 -7.42
CA GLU A 135 1.34 -2.00 -8.15
C GLU A 135 1.89 -2.96 -9.21
N SER A 136 1.21 -3.05 -10.36
CA SER A 136 1.88 -3.50 -11.59
C SER A 136 2.70 -2.35 -12.17
N ASP A 137 3.50 -2.59 -13.21
CA ASP A 137 4.32 -1.59 -13.93
C ASP A 137 3.44 -0.45 -14.50
N TYR A 138 2.97 0.38 -13.58
CA TYR A 138 1.91 1.32 -13.80
C TYR A 138 2.52 2.56 -14.40
N ASP A 139 1.98 3.00 -15.53
CA ASP A 139 2.24 4.36 -15.96
C ASP A 139 1.55 5.30 -14.96
N THR A 140 2.30 5.81 -13.98
CA THR A 140 1.83 6.77 -12.97
C THR A 140 1.28 8.08 -13.56
N THR A 141 1.37 8.28 -14.88
CA THR A 141 0.67 9.36 -15.58
C THR A 141 -0.81 9.06 -15.86
N SER A 142 -1.24 7.79 -15.73
CA SER A 142 -2.63 7.38 -15.82
C SER A 142 -3.37 7.70 -14.52
N ASP A 143 -4.52 8.36 -14.63
CA ASP A 143 -5.46 8.69 -13.57
C ASP A 143 -6.41 7.52 -13.23
N LEU A 144 -5.95 6.28 -13.41
CA LEU A 144 -6.72 5.08 -13.14
C LEU A 144 -6.08 4.28 -12.01
N LEU A 145 -6.85 3.41 -11.37
CA LEU A 145 -6.37 2.55 -10.30
C LEU A 145 -7.04 1.18 -10.40
N LEU A 146 -6.24 0.12 -10.42
CA LEU A 146 -6.73 -1.25 -10.34
C LEU A 146 -6.68 -1.74 -8.90
N TYR A 147 -7.79 -2.27 -8.40
CA TYR A 147 -7.85 -2.80 -7.04
C TYR A 147 -8.84 -3.96 -6.90
N ARG A 148 -8.82 -4.61 -5.74
CA ARG A 148 -9.90 -5.48 -5.27
C ARG A 148 -10.36 -5.08 -3.88
N ASP A 149 -11.61 -5.35 -3.56
CA ASP A 149 -12.07 -5.26 -2.17
C ASP A 149 -11.38 -6.34 -1.32
N ALA A 150 -10.99 -5.99 -0.09
CA ALA A 150 -10.27 -6.89 0.81
C ALA A 150 -11.19 -7.93 1.49
N ASP A 151 -12.50 -7.69 1.52
CA ASP A 151 -13.48 -8.60 2.11
C ASP A 151 -13.95 -9.63 1.08
N ASP A 152 -13.49 -10.87 1.25
CA ASP A 152 -13.86 -12.00 0.38
C ASP A 152 -15.37 -12.30 0.42
N LYS A 153 -16.13 -11.82 1.43
CA LYS A 153 -17.59 -11.98 1.47
C LYS A 153 -18.30 -11.09 0.45
N THR A 154 -17.79 -9.89 0.23
CA THR A 154 -18.37 -8.93 -0.74
C THR A 154 -17.79 -9.13 -2.13
N ASN A 155 -16.67 -9.83 -2.26
CA ASN A 155 -16.03 -10.17 -3.53
C ASN A 155 -15.61 -11.66 -3.60
N PRO A 156 -16.57 -12.61 -3.57
CA PRO A 156 -16.26 -14.05 -3.49
C PRO A 156 -15.55 -14.59 -4.73
N ASP A 157 -15.72 -13.94 -5.88
CA ASP A 157 -15.06 -14.32 -7.12
C ASP A 157 -13.63 -13.78 -7.19
N GLY A 158 -13.27 -12.80 -6.36
CA GLY A 158 -11.97 -12.13 -6.41
C GLY A 158 -11.83 -11.18 -7.59
N ASN A 159 -12.95 -10.63 -8.09
CA ASN A 159 -12.98 -9.70 -9.21
C ASN A 159 -12.19 -8.42 -8.92
N LEU A 160 -11.59 -7.86 -9.96
CA LEU A 160 -10.91 -6.58 -9.88
C LEU A 160 -11.88 -5.44 -10.22
N THR A 161 -11.55 -4.24 -9.76
CA THR A 161 -12.27 -3.01 -10.09
C THR A 161 -11.27 -1.99 -10.60
N LEU A 162 -11.59 -1.40 -11.74
CA LEU A 162 -10.92 -0.23 -12.29
C LEU A 162 -11.62 1.03 -11.77
N LEU A 163 -10.89 1.85 -11.03
CA LEU A 163 -11.34 3.17 -10.58
C LEU A 163 -10.72 4.24 -11.48
N ASP A 164 -11.55 5.05 -12.11
CA ASP A 164 -11.15 6.32 -12.71
C ASP A 164 -11.06 7.35 -11.60
N LEU A 165 -9.85 7.81 -11.28
CA LEU A 165 -9.62 8.75 -10.20
C LEU A 165 -10.32 10.08 -10.51
N GLN A 166 -10.22 10.60 -11.73
CA GLN A 166 -10.87 11.86 -12.16
C GLN A 166 -12.35 11.93 -11.79
N THR A 167 -13.10 10.90 -12.15
CA THR A 167 -14.55 10.83 -12.01
C THR A 167 -15.03 10.04 -10.79
N LEU A 168 -14.13 9.30 -10.13
CA LEU A 168 -14.41 8.26 -9.14
C LEU A 168 -15.37 7.18 -9.64
N SER A 169 -15.42 6.95 -10.95
CA SER A 169 -16.26 5.91 -11.52
C SER A 169 -15.57 4.54 -11.44
N GLU A 170 -16.34 3.53 -11.04
CA GLU A 170 -15.86 2.17 -10.87
C GLU A 170 -16.37 1.28 -12.00
N THR A 171 -15.47 0.52 -12.60
CA THR A 171 -15.78 -0.52 -13.59
C THR A 171 -15.31 -1.87 -13.07
N LYS A 172 -16.26 -2.79 -12.84
CA LYS A 172 -15.94 -4.15 -12.42
C LYS A 172 -15.37 -4.96 -13.58
N ILE A 173 -14.33 -5.73 -13.29
CA ILE A 173 -13.63 -6.59 -14.23
C ILE A 173 -13.91 -8.03 -13.85
N ASP A 174 -14.59 -8.73 -14.76
CA ASP A 174 -14.73 -10.17 -14.66
C ASP A 174 -13.41 -10.85 -15.07
N ILE A 175 -12.69 -11.30 -14.06
CA ILE A 175 -11.40 -12.00 -14.14
C ILE A 175 -11.52 -13.35 -14.85
N ARG A 176 -12.71 -13.98 -14.87
CA ARG A 176 -12.91 -15.28 -15.53
C ARG A 176 -12.73 -15.20 -17.03
N ARG A 177 -12.77 -13.99 -17.60
CA ARG A 177 -12.46 -13.74 -19.02
C ARG A 177 -10.99 -13.94 -19.37
N PHE A 178 -10.11 -13.98 -18.37
CA PHE A 178 -8.66 -14.14 -18.54
C PHE A 178 -8.14 -15.53 -18.19
N ILE A 179 -8.90 -16.29 -17.40
CA ILE A 179 -8.46 -17.57 -16.84
C ILE A 179 -9.18 -18.73 -17.54
N PRO A 180 -8.48 -19.80 -17.93
CA PRO A 180 -9.10 -21.00 -18.50
C PRO A 180 -10.19 -21.61 -17.61
N LYS A 181 -11.16 -22.28 -18.26
CA LYS A 181 -12.25 -22.97 -17.54
C LYS A 181 -11.68 -24.10 -16.67
N GLY A 182 -12.13 -24.16 -15.42
CA GLY A 182 -11.73 -25.19 -14.45
C GLY A 182 -10.55 -24.82 -13.58
N GLU A 183 -9.87 -23.70 -13.88
CA GLU A 183 -8.81 -23.17 -13.04
C GLU A 183 -9.36 -22.24 -11.94
N SER A 184 -8.65 -22.19 -10.81
CA SER A 184 -9.04 -21.36 -9.67
C SER A 184 -8.46 -19.96 -9.84
N PRO A 185 -9.28 -18.91 -9.69
CA PRO A 185 -8.81 -17.53 -9.72
C PRO A 185 -8.24 -17.19 -8.34
N VAL A 186 -7.27 -17.94 -7.84
CA VAL A 186 -6.65 -17.63 -6.54
C VAL A 186 -5.15 -17.46 -6.81
N TYR A 187 -4.55 -16.38 -6.29
CA TYR A 187 -3.12 -16.04 -6.41
C TYR A 187 -2.61 -15.42 -7.72
N TYR A 188 -3.49 -14.87 -8.55
CA TYR A 188 -3.16 -14.40 -9.91
C TYR A 188 -3.19 -12.87 -10.07
N GLN A 189 -3.50 -12.13 -9.00
CA GLN A 189 -3.78 -10.69 -9.07
C GLN A 189 -2.56 -9.83 -9.42
N ALA A 190 -1.35 -10.25 -9.03
CA ALA A 190 -0.11 -9.52 -9.32
C ALA A 190 0.26 -9.54 -10.81
N ASN A 191 -0.41 -10.37 -11.61
CA ASN A 191 -0.14 -10.53 -13.04
C ASN A 191 -0.94 -9.56 -13.91
N PHE A 192 -1.81 -8.71 -13.32
CA PHE A 192 -2.58 -7.75 -14.11
C PHE A 192 -1.84 -6.45 -14.33
N GLU A 193 -1.74 -6.04 -15.58
CA GLU A 193 -1.26 -4.72 -16.00
C GLU A 193 -2.40 -3.94 -16.66
N ILE A 194 -2.41 -2.62 -16.47
CA ILE A 194 -3.20 -1.70 -17.28
C ILE A 194 -2.26 -1.02 -18.25
N SER A 195 -2.46 -1.24 -19.54
CA SER A 195 -1.65 -0.63 -20.59
C SER A 195 -2.50 0.22 -21.54
N ARG A 196 -1.83 1.24 -22.09
CA ARG A 196 -2.24 2.18 -23.15
C ARG A 196 -3.71 2.60 -23.16
N VAL A 197 -3.94 3.88 -22.82
CA VAL A 197 -5.16 4.62 -23.12
C VAL A 197 -5.19 4.90 -24.64
N SER A 198 -6.20 4.39 -25.33
CA SER A 198 -6.51 4.85 -26.69
C SER A 198 -7.94 5.35 -26.73
N GLY A 199 -8.14 6.66 -26.86
CA GLY A 199 -9.47 7.26 -26.74
C GLY A 199 -10.10 6.96 -25.38
N ASP A 200 -11.32 6.41 -25.40
CA ASP A 200 -12.11 6.09 -24.19
C ASP A 200 -11.93 4.63 -23.72
N SER A 201 -10.86 3.95 -24.13
CA SER A 201 -10.60 2.55 -23.75
C SER A 201 -9.23 2.32 -23.15
N VAL A 202 -9.17 1.36 -22.24
CA VAL A 202 -7.93 0.83 -21.67
C VAL A 202 -7.83 -0.66 -21.91
N TYR A 203 -6.61 -1.16 -22.04
CA TYR A 203 -6.34 -2.58 -22.08
C TYR A 203 -5.93 -3.06 -20.70
N ILE A 204 -6.55 -4.15 -20.27
CA ILE A 204 -6.13 -4.89 -19.10
C ILE A 204 -5.55 -6.20 -19.59
N THR A 205 -4.32 -6.46 -19.20
CA THR A 205 -3.57 -7.63 -19.61
C THR A 205 -3.32 -8.51 -18.40
N TYR A 206 -3.64 -9.79 -18.51
CA TYR A 206 -3.24 -10.82 -17.56
C TYR A 206 -1.98 -11.51 -18.08
N HIS A 207 -0.87 -11.31 -17.38
CA HIS A 207 0.44 -11.84 -17.75
C HIS A 207 0.60 -13.28 -17.28
N THR A 208 0.72 -14.17 -18.25
CA THR A 208 1.12 -15.58 -18.09
C THR A 208 2.16 -15.88 -19.17
N ASP A 209 2.51 -17.16 -19.35
CA ASP A 209 3.34 -17.60 -20.48
C ASP A 209 2.75 -17.19 -21.85
N GLU A 210 1.41 -17.11 -21.93
CA GLU A 210 0.67 -16.59 -23.09
C GLU A 210 -0.26 -15.45 -22.65
N PRO A 211 0.20 -14.19 -22.69
CA PRO A 211 -0.57 -13.05 -22.16
C PRO A 211 -1.93 -12.87 -22.82
N VAL A 212 -2.96 -12.64 -22.00
CA VAL A 212 -4.34 -12.42 -22.45
C VAL A 212 -4.74 -10.98 -22.17
N SER A 213 -5.16 -10.24 -23.21
CA SER A 213 -5.55 -8.83 -23.09
C SER A 213 -7.01 -8.61 -23.48
N HIS A 214 -7.74 -7.84 -22.69
CA HIS A 214 -9.12 -7.43 -23.00
C HIS A 214 -9.28 -5.91 -22.92
N PRO A 215 -10.01 -5.29 -23.86
CA PRO A 215 -10.33 -3.87 -23.80
C PRO A 215 -11.50 -3.61 -22.84
N PHE A 216 -11.43 -2.49 -22.13
CA PHE A 216 -12.47 -1.97 -21.25
C PHE A 216 -12.75 -0.50 -21.60
N LEU A 217 -14.03 -0.13 -21.64
CA LEU A 217 -14.45 1.24 -21.90
C LEU A 217 -14.51 2.04 -20.60
N LEU A 218 -13.88 3.21 -20.60
CA LEU A 218 -14.00 4.21 -19.55
C LEU A 218 -15.32 4.96 -19.77
N TYR A 219 -16.37 4.54 -19.07
CA TYR A 219 -17.61 5.29 -19.10
C TYR A 219 -17.44 6.62 -18.33
N LYS A 220 -17.77 7.74 -18.97
CA LYS A 220 -17.91 9.10 -18.39
C LYS A 220 -16.69 10.04 -18.38
N ARG A 221 -15.67 9.86 -19.22
CA ARG A 221 -14.80 11.01 -19.54
C ARG A 221 -15.56 11.96 -20.45
N GLY A 222 -16.18 12.99 -19.86
CA GLY A 222 -16.78 14.07 -20.64
C GLY A 222 -15.70 14.63 -21.56
N ARG A 223 -15.92 14.56 -22.87
CA ARG A 223 -15.03 15.21 -23.84
C ARG A 223 -15.01 16.69 -23.50
N THR A 224 -13.91 17.18 -22.94
CA THR A 224 -13.63 18.61 -22.97
C THR A 224 -13.35 18.91 -24.44
N GLU A 225 -14.35 19.42 -25.15
CA GLU A 225 -14.13 19.97 -26.49
C GLU A 225 -13.05 21.04 -26.37
N VAL A 226 -11.89 20.77 -26.98
CA VAL A 226 -10.88 21.79 -27.22
C VAL A 226 -11.49 22.70 -28.28
N THR A 227 -12.07 23.82 -27.86
CA THR A 227 -12.39 24.91 -28.77
C THR A 227 -11.04 25.50 -29.23
N GLU A 228 -10.54 25.01 -30.36
CA GLU A 228 -9.53 25.72 -31.13
C GLU A 228 -10.16 27.04 -31.59
N ASN A 229 -9.80 28.14 -30.92
CA ASN A 229 -10.07 29.47 -31.44
C ASN A 229 -9.25 29.64 -32.74
N LYS A 230 -9.95 29.73 -33.86
CA LYS A 230 -9.43 30.21 -35.15
C LYS A 230 -9.32 31.73 -35.15
#